data_AF-A0A087K632-F1
#
_entry.id   AF-A0A087K632-F1
#
_cell.length_a   1.000
_cell.length_b   1.000
_cell.length_c   1.000
_cell.angle_alpha   90.00
_cell.angle_beta   90.00
_cell.angle_gamma   90.00
#
_symmetry.space_group_name_H-M   'P 1'
#
loop_
_entity.id
_entity.type
_entity.pdbx_description
1 polymer ?
#
loop_
_entity_poly.entity_id
_entity_poly.type
_entity_poly.pdbx_seq_one_letter_code
_entity_poly.pdbx_strand_id
1 'polypeptide(L)' 'MLNPMIRWEPGVLVRYHGSLTALHGVYAAHRCDCYQHDDQTGTVRFTLKDQDGTVVAHCVRPRSITPALSPEGPR' A
#
# COMPACT_ATOMS: atom_id res chain seq x y z
N MET A 1 1.01 -19.01 2.26
CA MET A 1 1.68 -18.66 0.99
C MET A 1 2.06 -17.20 1.03
N LEU A 2 3.37 -16.90 1.01
CA LEU A 2 3.90 -15.57 0.73
C LEU A 2 3.39 -15.20 -0.66
N ASN A 3 2.61 -14.13 -0.84
CA ASN A 3 2.20 -13.72 -2.18
C ASN A 3 3.33 -12.86 -2.76
N PRO A 4 4.28 -13.44 -3.51
CA PRO A 4 5.49 -12.74 -3.90
C PRO A 4 5.11 -11.91 -5.13
N MET A 5 5.33 -10.60 -5.06
CA MET A 5 5.21 -9.71 -6.22
C MET A 5 3.79 -9.48 -6.73
N ILE A 6 2.86 -9.02 -5.88
CA ILE A 6 1.86 -8.10 -6.41
C ILE A 6 2.66 -6.92 -6.97
N ARG A 7 2.67 -6.76 -8.29
CA ARG A 7 3.25 -5.59 -8.94
C ARG A 7 2.31 -4.43 -8.63
N TRP A 8 2.60 -3.73 -7.54
CA TRP A 8 1.83 -2.57 -7.12
C TRP A 8 2.10 -1.42 -8.09
N GLU A 9 1.20 -1.25 -9.05
CA GLU A 9 1.22 -0.07 -9.92
C GLU A 9 0.92 1.17 -9.06
N PRO A 10 1.62 2.31 -9.27
CA PRO A 10 1.30 3.54 -8.57
C PRO A 10 -0.16 3.92 -8.79
N GLY A 11 -0.91 4.13 -7.70
CA GLY A 11 -2.34 4.41 -7.75
C GLY A 11 -3.25 3.20 -7.49
N VAL A 12 -2.70 1.99 -7.28
CA VAL A 12 -3.50 0.85 -6.82
C VAL A 12 -4.21 1.20 -5.52
N LEU A 13 -5.52 0.99 -5.51
CA LEU A 13 -6.36 1.21 -4.34
C LEU A 13 -6.16 0.09 -3.32
N VAL A 14 -5.94 0.45 -2.06
CA VAL A 14 -5.66 -0.48 -0.96
C VAL A 14 -6.42 -0.12 0.31
N ARG A 15 -6.63 -1.11 1.17
CA ARG A 15 -7.07 -0.92 2.55
C ARG A 15 -5.88 -1.12 3.49
N TYR A 16 -5.75 -0.24 4.47
CA TYR A 16 -4.74 -0.36 5.51
C TYR A 16 -5.29 -1.15 6.71
N HIS A 17 -4.49 -2.06 7.26
CA HIS A 17 -4.84 -2.88 8.42
C HIS A 17 -3.67 -3.03 9.41
N GLY A 18 -2.75 -2.07 9.41
CA GLY A 18 -1.64 -2.02 10.36
C GLY A 18 -1.99 -1.33 11.68
N SER A 19 -0.99 -0.72 12.33
CA SER A 19 -1.11 -0.09 13.65
C SER A 19 -1.77 1.29 13.66
N LEU A 20 -1.90 1.97 12.50
CA LEU A 20 -2.60 3.26 12.41
C LEU A 20 -4.12 3.04 12.43
N THR A 21 -4.71 3.12 13.62
CA THR A 21 -6.14 2.88 13.83
C THR A 21 -7.04 3.96 13.24
N ALA A 22 -6.53 5.13 12.86
CA ALA A 22 -7.32 6.18 12.23
C ALA A 22 -7.59 5.93 10.72
N LEU A 23 -6.94 4.92 10.13
CA LEU A 23 -7.05 4.63 8.71
C LEU A 23 -8.07 3.51 8.45
N HIS A 24 -9.26 3.89 8.00
CA HIS A 24 -10.36 2.96 7.71
C HIS A 24 -10.83 2.98 6.25
N GLY A 25 -10.31 3.91 5.46
CA GLY A 25 -10.73 4.15 4.08
C GLY A 25 -10.02 3.27 3.05
N VAL A 26 -10.25 3.64 1.79
CA VAL A 26 -9.49 3.15 0.65
C VAL A 26 -8.48 4.22 0.25
N TYR A 27 -7.24 3.82 0.04
CA TYR A 27 -6.12 4.71 -0.22
C TYR A 27 -5.40 4.31 -1.49
N ALA A 28 -4.91 5.27 -2.26
CA ALA A 28 -4.01 5.03 -3.37
C ALA A 28 -2.60 4.73 -2.83
N ALA A 29 -2.06 3.55 -3.15
CA ALA A 29 -0.69 3.18 -2.83
C ALA A 29 0.27 3.66 -3.92
N HIS A 30 1.30 4.36 -3.49
CA HIS A 30 2.42 4.81 -4.33
C HIS A 30 3.72 4.27 -3.76
N ARG A 31 4.75 4.11 -4.59
CA ARG A 31 6.09 3.80 -4.07
C ARG A 31 6.51 4.94 -3.12
N CYS A 32 6.99 4.59 -1.93
CA CYS A 32 7.56 5.60 -1.03
C CYS A 32 8.96 5.96 -1.50
N ASP A 33 9.15 7.24 -1.83
CA ASP A 33 10.43 7.83 -2.21
C ASP A 33 11.25 8.32 -1.01
N CYS A 34 10.69 8.16 0.19
CA CYS A 34 11.25 8.62 1.46
C CYS A 34 12.62 8.00 1.77
N TYR A 35 12.91 6.82 1.20
CA TYR A 35 14.18 6.09 1.34
C TYR A 35 14.64 5.57 -0.03
N GLN A 36 15.19 6.45 -0.89
CA GLN A 36 15.96 6.02 -2.07
C GLN A 36 17.35 5.45 -1.69
N HIS A 37 17.75 5.55 -0.43
CA HIS A 37 18.98 4.96 0.11
C HIS A 37 18.64 4.12 1.34
N ASP A 38 19.17 2.89 1.40
CA ASP A 38 19.20 2.05 2.61
C ASP A 38 17.89 1.46 3.13
N ASP A 39 17.28 0.58 2.34
CA ASP A 39 16.70 -0.62 2.93
C ASP A 39 17.45 -1.83 2.34
N GLN A 40 18.60 -2.16 2.94
CA GLN A 40 19.40 -3.36 2.63
C GLN A 40 18.60 -4.68 2.72
N THR A 41 17.32 -4.62 3.12
CA THR A 41 16.39 -5.76 3.17
C THR A 41 15.60 -5.97 1.87
N GLY A 42 15.71 -5.07 0.88
CA GLY A 42 15.05 -5.22 -0.43
C GLY A 42 13.51 -5.13 -0.39
N THR A 43 12.92 -4.69 0.72
CA THR A 43 11.46 -4.65 0.88
C THR A 43 10.89 -3.31 0.43
N VAL A 44 10.14 -3.32 -0.68
CA VAL A 44 9.42 -2.13 -1.19
C VAL A 44 8.44 -1.60 -0.13
N ARG A 45 8.43 -0.28 0.10
CA ARG A 45 7.46 0.40 0.98
C ARG A 45 6.55 1.34 0.19
N PHE A 46 5.38 1.64 0.75
CA PHE A 46 4.34 2.44 0.10
C PHE A 46 4.01 3.72 0.86
N THR A 47 3.70 4.76 0.11
CA THR A 47 3.01 5.96 0.58
C THR A 47 1.53 5.81 0.26
N LEU A 48 0.67 6.06 1.23
CA LEU A 48 -0.79 6.01 1.06
C LEU A 48 -1.34 7.42 0.91
N LYS A 49 -2.17 7.62 -0.12
CA LYS A 49 -2.88 8.86 -0.37
C LYS A 49 -4.39 8.65 -0.31
N ASP A 50 -5.12 9.63 0.20
CA ASP A 50 -6.58 9.63 0.12
C ASP A 50 -7.08 10.05 -1.26
N GLN A 51 -8.40 10.20 -1.42
CA GLN A 51 -9.04 10.58 -2.68
C GLN A 51 -8.69 11.99 -3.15
N ASP A 52 -8.33 12.88 -2.22
CA ASP A 52 -7.89 14.24 -2.50
C ASP A 52 -6.39 14.32 -2.83
N GLY A 53 -5.69 13.18 -2.75
CA GLY A 53 -4.24 13.09 -2.99
C GLY A 53 -3.39 13.45 -1.77
N THR A 54 -4.00 13.65 -0.61
CA THR A 54 -3.30 13.95 0.64
C THR A 54 -2.59 12.70 1.15
N VAL A 55 -1.33 12.84 1.56
CA VAL A 55 -0.60 11.72 2.14
C VAL A 55 -1.09 11.45 3.55
N VAL A 56 -1.64 10.26 3.78
CA VAL A 56 -2.15 9.83 5.09
C VAL A 56 -1.17 8.93 5.83
N ALA A 57 -0.24 8.29 5.11
CA ALA A 57 0.80 7.46 5.70
C ALA A 57 2.02 7.34 4.77
N HIS A 58 3.21 7.30 5.37
CA HIS A 58 4.48 7.05 4.69
C HIS A 58 5.06 5.70 5.09
N CYS A 59 5.94 5.15 4.23
CA CYS A 59 6.73 3.95 4.52
C CYS A 59 5.92 2.71 4.96
N VAL A 60 4.69 2.56 4.47
CA VAL A 60 3.80 1.44 4.79
C VAL A 60 4.34 0.16 4.19
N ARG A 61 4.38 -0.91 4.99
CA ARG A 61 4.87 -2.22 4.54
C ARG A 61 3.81 -2.91 3.68
N PRO A 62 4.21 -3.71 2.66
CA PRO A 62 3.28 -4.45 1.81
C PRO A 62 2.34 -5.34 2.62
N ARG A 63 2.83 -5.95 3.70
CA ARG A 63 2.05 -6.82 4.60
C ARG A 63 0.97 -6.11 5.42
N SER A 64 0.95 -4.78 5.44
CA SER A 64 0.02 -3.96 6.23
C SER A 64 -1.09 -3.37 5.35
N ILE A 65 -1.11 -3.71 4.07
CA ILE A 65 -2.09 -3.26 3.09
C ILE A 65 -2.65 -4.47 2.32
N THR A 66 -3.90 -4.37 1.90
CA THR A 66 -4.54 -5.32 0.99
C THR A 66 -5.12 -4.56 -0.20
N PRO A 67 -5.13 -5.14 -1.42
CA PRO A 67 -5.83 -4.53 -2.54
C PRO A 67 -7.29 -4.26 -2.18
N ALA A 68 -7.83 -3.12 -2.60
CA ALA A 68 -9.22 -2.75 -2.40
C ALA A 68 -10.18 -3.34 -3.46
N LEU A 69 -9.68 -4.15 -4.40
CA LEU A 69 -10.44 -4.94 -5.40
C LEU A 69 -10.36 -6.43 -5.01
N SER A 70 -11.41 -7.26 -5.11
CA SER A 70 -12.11 -7.64 -6.34
C SER A 70 -13.62 -7.34 -6.36
N PRO A 71 -14.20 -6.83 -7.46
CA PRO A 71 -15.63 -6.99 -7.74
C PRO A 71 -16.02 -8.36 -8.34
N GLU A 72 -15.09 -9.25 -8.74
CA GLU A 72 -15.47 -10.52 -9.36
C GLU A 72 -14.60 -11.69 -8.88
N GLY A 73 -15.23 -12.65 -8.18
CA GLY A 73 -14.80 -14.05 -8.22
C GLY A 73 -15.29 -14.67 -9.54
N PRO A 74 -14.66 -15.76 -10.03
CA PRO A 74 -15.12 -16.44 -11.23
C PRO A 74 -16.52 -17.04 -10.98
N ARG A 75 -17.45 -16.73 -11.89
CA ARG A 75 -18.76 -17.39 -12.00
C ARG A 75 -18.63 -18.87 -12.35
#